data_AF-A0A226QTJ5-F1
#
_entry.id   AF-A0A226QTJ5-F1
#
_cell.length_a   1.000
_cell.length_b   1.000
_cell.length_c   1.000
_cell.angle_alpha   90.00
_cell.angle_beta   90.00
_cell.angle_gamma   90.00
#
_symmetry.space_group_name_H-M   'P 1'
#
loop_
_entity.id
_entity.type
_entity.pdbx_description
1 polymer ?
#
loop_
_entity_poly.entity_id
_entity_poly.type
_entity_poly.pdbx_seq_one_letter_code
_entity_poly.pdbx_strand_id
1 'polypeptide(L)'
;MISIDIVVTIPKSEYENDDRETQDMLEKDLVQFWTLSKVPRRLKIGDRVYFVKDGKIESSMKVVDIIENSTMTCETTGRTWSGRCQIIMDDLRIEHLDIQVRGFQGFRYKWW
;
A
#
# COMPACT_ATOMS: atom_id res chain seq x y z
N MET A 1 2.07 8.32 -21.49
CA MET A 1 1.15 7.91 -20.39
C MET A 1 1.56 8.63 -19.12
N ILE A 2 0.68 9.45 -18.57
CA ILE A 2 0.85 10.15 -17.28
C ILE A 2 0.76 9.10 -16.15
N SER A 3 1.78 9.02 -15.30
CA SER A 3 1.77 8.16 -14.12
C SER A 3 0.90 8.78 -13.03
N ILE A 4 0.20 7.96 -12.25
CA ILE A 4 -0.70 8.43 -11.19
C ILE A 4 -0.61 7.49 -10.00
N ASP A 5 -0.32 8.08 -8.84
CA ASP A 5 -0.44 7.51 -7.51
C ASP A 5 -1.76 6.73 -7.32
N ILE A 6 -1.75 5.74 -6.45
CA ILE A 6 -2.98 5.03 -6.07
C ILE A 6 -3.30 5.21 -4.60
N VAL A 7 -4.57 4.98 -4.29
CA VAL A 7 -5.10 4.95 -2.93
C VAL A 7 -5.67 3.56 -2.69
N VAL A 8 -5.35 2.98 -1.55
CA VAL A 8 -5.89 1.70 -1.08
C VAL A 8 -6.49 1.91 0.30
N THR A 9 -7.40 1.02 0.70
CA THR A 9 -7.95 1.07 2.06
C THR A 9 -7.58 -0.19 2.81
N ILE A 10 -7.06 0.00 4.02
CA ILE A 10 -6.66 -1.10 4.87
C ILE A 10 -7.95 -1.69 5.48
N PRO A 11 -8.20 -3.00 5.34
CA PRO A 11 -9.33 -3.63 6.04
C PRO A 11 -9.16 -3.50 7.55
N LYS A 12 -10.24 -3.24 8.28
CA LYS A 12 -10.19 -3.13 9.76
C LYS A 12 -9.53 -4.32 10.45
N SER A 13 -9.69 -5.51 9.90
CA SER A 13 -9.08 -6.75 10.42
C SER A 13 -7.55 -6.79 10.28
N GLU A 14 -6.95 -5.92 9.49
CA GLU A 14 -5.50 -5.85 9.25
C GLU A 14 -4.85 -4.66 9.97
N TYR A 15 -5.59 -3.85 10.73
CA TYR A 15 -5.05 -2.65 11.40
C TYR A 15 -3.90 -2.98 12.35
N GLU A 16 -4.04 -4.03 13.16
CA GLU A 16 -3.00 -4.45 14.11
C GLU A 16 -1.73 -4.94 13.40
N ASN A 17 -1.87 -5.60 12.24
CA ASN A 17 -0.72 -6.05 11.45
C ASN A 17 -0.03 -4.86 10.78
N ASP A 18 -0.81 -3.95 10.21
CA ASP A 18 -0.32 -2.72 9.58
C ASP A 18 0.42 -1.81 10.57
N ASP A 19 -0.06 -1.68 11.82
CA ASP A 19 0.65 -0.94 12.86
C ASP A 19 1.99 -1.59 13.20
N ARG A 20 2.05 -2.92 13.28
CA ARG A 20 3.29 -3.66 13.53
C ARG A 20 4.27 -3.54 12.38
N GLU A 21 3.81 -3.68 11.14
CA GLU A 21 4.62 -3.50 9.93
C GLU A 21 5.17 -2.07 9.86
N THR A 22 4.35 -1.07 10.21
CA THR A 22 4.77 0.34 10.31
C THR A 22 5.88 0.55 11.34
N GLN A 23 5.78 -0.05 12.54
CA GLN A 23 6.85 0.04 13.53
C GLN A 23 8.14 -0.64 13.05
N ASP A 24 8.03 -1.84 12.47
CA ASP A 24 9.17 -2.57 11.91
C ASP A 24 9.88 -1.75 10.81
N MET A 25 9.12 -1.10 9.92
CA MET A 25 9.60 -0.19 8.87
C MET A 25 10.34 1.04 9.40
N LEU A 26 9.94 1.58 10.56
CA LEU A 26 10.57 2.76 11.16
C LEU A 26 11.89 2.41 11.88
N GLU A 27 12.01 1.18 12.37
CA GLU A 27 13.18 0.70 13.12
C GLU A 27 14.21 -0.02 12.25
N LYS A 28 13.78 -0.55 11.10
CA LYS A 28 14.58 -1.43 10.23
C LYS A 28 14.50 -0.96 8.78
N ASP A 29 15.55 -1.23 8.00
CA ASP A 29 15.58 -0.98 6.56
C ASP A 29 14.80 -2.10 5.82
N LEU A 30 13.47 -2.06 5.93
CA LEU A 30 12.56 -3.05 5.36
C LEU A 30 11.74 -2.46 4.20
N VAL A 31 11.21 -3.36 3.38
CA VAL A 31 10.20 -3.05 2.37
C VAL A 31 8.87 -3.65 2.77
N GLN A 32 7.78 -2.99 2.40
CA GLN A 32 6.42 -3.51 2.56
C GLN A 32 5.87 -3.89 1.18
N PHE A 33 4.94 -4.84 1.13
CA PHE A 33 4.22 -5.14 -0.10
C PHE A 33 2.71 -5.08 0.08
N TRP A 34 2.01 -4.67 -0.98
CA TRP A 34 0.56 -4.68 -1.04
C TRP A 34 0.08 -5.53 -2.22
N THR A 35 -0.87 -6.43 -1.96
CA THR A 35 -1.40 -7.36 -2.98
C THR A 35 -2.75 -6.88 -3.50
N LEU A 36 -2.87 -6.77 -4.82
CA LEU A 36 -4.08 -6.34 -5.52
C LEU A 36 -4.63 -7.44 -6.44
N SER A 37 -5.96 -7.48 -6.56
CA SER A 37 -6.68 -8.35 -7.50
C SER A 37 -6.66 -7.85 -8.95
N LYS A 38 -6.16 -6.63 -9.20
CA LYS A 38 -6.02 -6.01 -10.53
C LYS A 38 -4.74 -5.19 -10.59
N VAL A 39 -4.18 -5.06 -11.80
CA VAL A 39 -2.97 -4.25 -12.05
C VAL A 39 -3.37 -2.77 -12.25
N PRO A 40 -2.81 -1.82 -11.47
CA PRO A 40 -3.01 -0.39 -11.69
C PRO A 40 -2.19 0.11 -12.88
N ARG A 41 -2.78 0.08 -14.08
CA ARG A 41 -2.10 0.38 -15.36
C ARG A 41 -1.45 1.77 -15.48
N ARG A 42 -1.79 2.72 -14.60
CA ARG A 42 -1.18 4.06 -14.58
C ARG A 42 -0.20 4.28 -13.42
N LEU A 43 -0.04 3.31 -12.52
CA LEU A 43 0.96 3.36 -11.47
C LEU A 43 2.32 2.95 -12.04
N LYS A 44 3.39 3.61 -11.61
CA LYS A 44 4.77 3.30 -11.97
C LYS A 44 5.69 3.33 -10.75
N ILE A 45 6.88 2.75 -10.90
CA ILE A 45 7.98 2.91 -9.95
C ILE A 45 8.25 4.41 -9.74
N GLY A 46 8.38 4.81 -8.47
CA GLY A 46 8.53 6.21 -8.04
C GLY A 46 7.22 6.92 -7.68
N ASP A 47 6.06 6.45 -8.15
CA ASP A 47 4.76 6.92 -7.67
C ASP A 47 4.52 6.45 -6.23
N ARG A 48 3.45 6.91 -5.58
CA ARG A 48 3.09 6.53 -4.20
C ARG A 48 1.79 5.75 -4.10
N VAL A 49 1.73 4.88 -3.10
CA VAL A 49 0.50 4.26 -2.60
C VAL A 49 0.11 4.98 -1.31
N TYR A 50 -1.11 5.52 -1.26
CA TYR A 50 -1.68 6.15 -0.07
C TYR A 50 -2.62 5.19 0.63
N PHE A 51 -2.47 5.07 1.95
CA PHE A 51 -3.20 4.12 2.76
C PHE A 51 -4.29 4.83 3.56
N VAL A 52 -5.51 4.33 3.39
CA VAL A 52 -6.67 4.79 4.14
C VAL A 52 -6.89 3.89 5.35
N LYS A 53 -6.90 4.49 6.54
CA LYS A 53 -7.20 3.88 7.84
C LYS A 53 -8.07 4.84 8.64
N ASP A 54 -9.05 4.29 9.35
CA ASP A 54 -10.09 5.05 10.07
C ASP A 54 -10.75 6.20 9.27
N GLY A 55 -10.93 5.97 7.96
CA GLY A 55 -11.58 6.91 7.05
C GLY A 55 -10.70 8.10 6.64
N LYS A 56 -9.41 8.09 6.95
CA LYS A 56 -8.45 9.14 6.61
C LYS A 56 -7.26 8.55 5.85
N ILE A 57 -6.59 9.38 5.06
CA ILE A 57 -5.29 9.02 4.49
C ILE A 57 -4.25 9.30 5.57
N GLU A 58 -3.68 8.25 6.15
CA GLU A 58 -2.77 8.36 7.30
C GLU A 58 -1.31 8.23 6.92
N SER A 59 -1.02 7.48 5.86
CA SER A 59 0.34 7.26 5.41
C SER A 59 0.43 7.04 3.91
N SER A 60 1.64 7.14 3.39
CA SER A 60 1.95 6.77 2.03
C SER A 60 3.34 6.14 1.93
N MET A 61 3.55 5.34 0.88
CA MET A 61 4.84 4.72 0.59
C MET A 61 5.15 4.84 -0.90
N LYS A 62 6.43 4.95 -1.25
CA LYS A 62 6.91 5.04 -2.63
C LYS A 62 7.00 3.64 -3.22
N VAL A 63 6.61 3.49 -4.48
CA VAL A 63 6.68 2.21 -5.20
C VAL A 63 8.10 1.98 -5.68
N VAL A 64 8.69 0.84 -5.32
CA VAL A 64 10.01 0.40 -5.81
C VAL A 64 9.93 -0.72 -6.83
N ASP A 65 8.87 -1.54 -6.79
CA ASP A 65 8.65 -2.58 -7.78
C ASP A 65 7.15 -2.92 -7.95
N ILE A 66 6.79 -3.46 -9.12
CA ILE A 66 5.44 -3.92 -9.45
C ILE A 66 5.53 -5.27 -10.17
N ILE A 67 5.07 -6.32 -9.50
CA ILE A 67 5.15 -7.70 -10.00
C ILE A 67 3.74 -8.20 -10.34
N GLU A 68 3.51 -8.60 -11.60
CA GLU A 68 2.24 -9.19 -12.03
C GLU A 68 2.19 -10.70 -11.75
N ASN A 69 1.02 -11.21 -11.35
CA ASN A 69 0.74 -12.63 -11.06
C ASN A 69 1.75 -13.27 -10.09
N SER A 70 1.93 -12.66 -8.93
CA SER A 70 2.97 -13.04 -7.96
C SER A 70 2.38 -13.57 -6.65
N THR A 71 3.22 -14.31 -5.92
CA THR A 71 2.97 -14.81 -4.57
C THR A 71 4.15 -14.43 -3.68
N MET A 72 3.88 -13.78 -2.55
CA MET A 72 4.91 -13.35 -1.59
C MET A 72 4.50 -13.74 -0.18
N THR A 73 5.50 -14.02 0.65
CA THR A 73 5.32 -14.30 2.07
C THR A 73 5.84 -13.11 2.87
N CYS A 74 5.00 -12.55 3.74
CA CYS A 74 5.42 -11.51 4.69
C CYS A 74 6.27 -12.14 5.78
N GLU A 75 7.49 -11.63 5.97
CA GLU A 75 8.41 -12.13 6.99
C GLU A 75 7.91 -11.83 8.41
N THR A 76 7.28 -10.67 8.63
CA THR A 76 6.76 -10.24 9.94
C THR A 76 5.59 -11.10 10.42
N THR A 77 4.69 -11.50 9.52
CA THR A 77 3.46 -12.24 9.88
C THR A 77 3.50 -13.73 9.53
N GLY A 78 4.45 -14.15 8.69
CA GLY A 78 4.51 -15.51 8.12
C GLY A 78 3.40 -15.81 7.10
N ARG A 79 2.56 -14.82 6.74
CA ARG A 79 1.42 -15.01 5.84
C ARG A 79 1.85 -14.93 4.38
N THR A 80 1.32 -15.84 3.56
CA THR A 80 1.52 -15.83 2.10
C THR A 80 0.31 -15.20 1.40
N TRP A 81 0.60 -14.26 0.51
CA TRP A 81 -0.38 -13.54 -0.30
C TRP A 81 -0.14 -13.81 -1.77
N SER A 82 -1.18 -14.24 -2.48
CA SER A 82 -1.17 -14.41 -3.93
C SER A 82 -2.15 -13.44 -4.57
N GLY A 83 -1.74 -12.80 -5.66
CA GLY A 83 -2.60 -11.84 -6.35
C GLY A 83 -2.19 -11.58 -7.79
N ARG A 84 -2.98 -10.74 -8.45
CA ARG A 84 -2.72 -10.34 -9.84
C ARG A 84 -1.63 -9.29 -9.94
N CYS A 85 -1.40 -8.54 -8.87
CA CYS A 85 -0.36 -7.54 -8.79
C CYS A 85 0.14 -7.44 -7.35
N GLN A 86 1.45 -7.44 -7.17
CA GLN A 86 2.12 -7.10 -5.92
C GLN A 86 2.92 -5.83 -6.13
N ILE A 87 2.73 -4.88 -5.22
CA ILE A 87 3.43 -3.60 -5.22
C ILE A 87 4.41 -3.66 -4.06
N ILE A 88 5.71 -3.54 -4.33
CA ILE A 88 6.74 -3.43 -3.30
C ILE A 88 7.03 -1.95 -3.07
N MET A 89 7.12 -1.54 -1.81
CA MET A 89 7.18 -0.15 -1.41
C MET A 89 8.17 0.10 -0.26
N ASP A 90 8.73 1.31 -0.25
CA ASP A 90 9.65 1.85 0.77
C ASP A 90 9.26 3.31 1.10
N ASP A 91 10.14 4.05 1.80
CA ASP A 91 9.98 5.49 2.05
C ASP A 91 8.61 5.84 2.66
N LEU A 92 8.32 5.20 3.80
CA LEU A 92 7.12 5.46 4.59
C LEU A 92 7.05 6.93 5.00
N ARG A 93 5.89 7.55 4.77
CA ARG A 93 5.58 8.91 5.23
C ARG A 93 4.26 8.90 5.95
N ILE A 94 4.22 9.62 7.07
CA ILE A 94 2.97 9.97 7.74
C ILE A 94 2.36 11.16 7.01
N GLU A 95 1.10 11.02 6.63
CA GLU A 95 0.36 12.02 5.86
C GLU A 95 -0.59 12.79 6.79
N HIS A 96 -0.65 14.11 6.59
CA HIS A 96 -1.56 14.99 7.32
C HIS A 96 -2.56 15.65 6.36
N LEU A 97 -3.28 14.80 5.62
CA LEU A 97 -4.27 15.24 4.64
C LEU A 97 -5.66 15.35 5.30
N ASP A 98 -6.31 16.50 5.14
CA ASP A 98 -7.69 16.70 5.60
C ASP A 98 -8.71 16.17 4.55
N ILE A 99 -8.61 14.87 4.25
CA ILE A 99 -9.44 14.19 3.25
C ILE A 99 -10.11 12.98 3.91
N GLN A 100 -11.45 13.01 3.95
CA GLN A 100 -12.27 11.88 4.40
C GLN A 100 -12.53 10.91 3.26
N VAL A 101 -12.21 9.63 3.46
CA VAL A 101 -12.33 8.58 2.45
C VAL A 101 -13.13 7.40 3.01
N ARG A 102 -14.28 7.11 2.37
CA ARG A 102 -15.02 5.87 2.66
C ARG A 102 -14.21 4.65 2.19
N GLY A 103 -14.07 3.65 3.05
CA GLY A 103 -13.40 2.38 2.75
C GLY A 103 -13.89 1.73 1.45
N PHE A 104 -12.97 1.12 0.68
CA PHE A 104 -13.27 0.43 -0.57
C PHE A 104 -12.30 -0.74 -0.81
N GLN A 105 -12.74 -1.75 -1.55
CA GLN A 105 -11.87 -2.85 -1.95
C GLN A 105 -11.11 -2.53 -3.25
N GLY A 106 -9.85 -2.97 -3.32
CA GLY A 106 -8.98 -2.72 -4.47
C GLY A 106 -8.25 -1.38 -4.35
N PHE A 107 -8.13 -0.66 -5.47
CA PHE A 107 -7.43 0.62 -5.54
C PHE A 107 -8.25 1.67 -6.31
N ARG A 108 -7.94 2.94 -6.08
CA ARG A 108 -8.38 4.08 -6.88
C ARG A 108 -7.17 4.93 -7.27
N TYR A 109 -7.20 5.60 -8.41
CA TYR A 109 -6.16 6.57 -8.76
C TYR A 109 -6.37 7.86 -7.98
N LYS A 110 -5.32 8.44 -7.41
CA LYS A 110 -5.35 9.71 -6.69
C LYS A 110 -6.16 10.77 -7.45
N TRP A 111 -7.01 11.48 -6.72
CA TRP A 111 -8.06 12.35 -7.29
C TRP A 111 -8.12 13.74 -6.66
N TRP A 112 -7.14 14.09 -5.85
CA TRP A 112 -6.94 15.44 -5.32
C TRP A 112 -5.66 16.04 -5.89
#